data_AF-A0A2E4DFH7-F1
#
_entry.id   AF-A0A2E4DFH7-F1
#
_cell.length_a   1.000
_cell.length_b   1.000
_cell.length_c   1.000
_cell.angle_alpha   90.00
_cell.angle_beta   90.00
_cell.angle_gamma   90.00
#
_symmetry.space_group_name_H-M   'P 1'
#
loop_
_entity.id
_entity.type
_entity.pdbx_description
1 polymer ?
#
loop_
_entity_poly.entity_id
_entity_poly.type
_entity_poly.pdbx_seq_one_letter_code
_entity_poly.pdbx_strand_id
1 'polypeptide(L)'
;MKKALLVTTLSTLVAFSTYAQESTQSFDEPAVITEDSMDVTEAPEPEQRNFLEELLDLNAIDTQSDMRRFERSGGVGNGGDAVICPDEIVMLDTYEARKYRFKINLNPSQNENPTWRSMVNVAVQRLQRFDETLATKLYDYAMEMVNDFEKFELYPEARGNAVYLGKDVIAEINDSAHVSVPEGCVLRQFISQRTPRFSRDYRYEFSQSIWERMNTQEQTMAILHEAWYRIMLDNGAKNSIAARYMNGLVASDVFDLYTFEDYINDIQGTEIRTYSVRNESHALKQDDIVIKLKEHDFDFEEGMLCAPNFKIEVSLKKPYNIGAALFGQEYLGRIKFQNVCLKNSRLRKLVLPVDIVKKDRILRLPFAQVYFKEALSDSPSIHFNEKGKLTHLSDIQASHLYRMFYTCNGVDSFDQSVGCEEGPFNHGDSVVKNTSIIEFDQDEKLKRSN
;
A
#
# COMPACT_ATOMS: atom_id res chain seq x y z
N MET A 1 -51.82 1.38 -4.88
CA MET A 1 -50.80 0.33 -5.09
C MET A 1 -49.44 1.00 -5.28
N LYS A 2 -48.63 1.12 -4.21
CA LYS A 2 -47.26 1.63 -4.28
C LYS A 2 -46.33 0.42 -4.03
N LYS A 3 -45.49 0.09 -5.01
CA LYS A 3 -44.46 -0.94 -4.90
C LYS A 3 -43.30 -0.37 -4.07
N ALA A 4 -43.01 -1.02 -2.95
CA ALA A 4 -41.78 -0.83 -2.20
C ALA A 4 -40.65 -1.62 -2.88
N LEU A 5 -39.53 -0.95 -3.15
CA LEU A 5 -38.29 -1.57 -3.62
C LEU A 5 -37.47 -1.93 -2.37
N LEU A 6 -37.27 -3.22 -2.13
CA LEU A 6 -36.38 -3.74 -1.11
C LEU A 6 -34.96 -3.69 -1.68
N VAL A 7 -34.06 -2.92 -1.07
CA VAL A 7 -32.62 -2.95 -1.37
C VAL A 7 -31.98 -3.82 -0.29
N THR A 8 -31.46 -4.98 -0.69
CA THR A 8 -30.72 -5.89 0.18
C THR A 8 -29.23 -5.69 -0.12
N THR A 9 -28.50 -5.07 0.80
CA THR A 9 -27.04 -4.98 0.75
C THR A 9 -26.46 -6.25 1.37
N LEU A 10 -25.83 -7.10 0.55
CA LEU A 10 -24.95 -8.16 1.01
C LEU A 10 -23.57 -7.55 1.32
N SER A 11 -23.20 -7.54 2.60
CA SER A 11 -21.83 -7.28 3.04
C SER A 11 -21.10 -8.61 3.19
N THR A 12 -20.18 -8.91 2.29
CA THR A 12 -19.30 -10.08 2.40
C THR A 12 -18.11 -9.71 3.30
N LEU A 13 -18.09 -10.24 4.52
CA LEU A 13 -16.92 -10.21 5.40
C LEU A 13 -15.89 -11.24 4.92
N VAL A 14 -14.70 -10.78 4.56
CA VAL A 14 -13.52 -11.64 4.42
C VAL A 14 -12.81 -11.64 5.77
N ALA A 15 -12.88 -12.76 6.50
CA ALA A 15 -12.14 -12.96 7.74
C ALA A 15 -10.80 -13.64 7.41
N PHE A 16 -9.68 -12.95 7.62
CA PHE A 16 -8.36 -13.56 7.63
C PHE A 16 -8.00 -13.98 9.05
N SER A 17 -7.81 -15.29 9.25
CA SER A 17 -7.30 -15.90 10.47
C SER A 17 -5.78 -16.02 10.38
N THR A 18 -5.09 -15.48 11.37
CA THR A 18 -3.65 -15.66 11.59
C THR A 18 -3.39 -17.03 12.21
N TYR A 19 -2.62 -17.89 11.52
CA TYR A 19 -2.01 -19.08 12.10
C TYR A 19 -0.49 -18.89 12.04
N ALA A 20 0.12 -18.72 13.21
CA ALA A 20 1.55 -18.89 13.41
C ALA A 20 1.73 -20.18 14.22
N GLN A 21 2.29 -21.22 13.62
CA GLN A 21 2.73 -22.43 14.31
C GLN A 21 4.26 -22.49 14.21
N GLU A 22 4.91 -22.41 15.37
CA GLU A 22 6.31 -22.78 15.56
C GLU A 22 6.44 -24.30 15.47
N SER A 23 7.31 -24.79 14.58
CA SER A 23 7.77 -26.17 14.59
C SER A 23 9.30 -26.19 14.64
N THR A 24 9.84 -26.55 15.79
CA THR A 24 11.24 -26.93 15.98
C THR A 24 11.41 -28.38 15.55
N GLN A 25 12.19 -28.63 14.50
CA GLN A 25 12.58 -29.97 14.09
C GLN A 25 14.10 -30.13 14.13
N SER A 26 14.53 -31.22 14.76
CA SER A 26 15.91 -31.61 15.05
C SER A 26 16.65 -32.09 13.80
N PHE A 27 17.92 -31.72 13.71
CA PHE A 27 18.86 -32.18 12.69
C PHE A 27 19.44 -33.55 13.07
N ASP A 28 19.31 -34.53 12.16
CA ASP A 28 20.10 -35.77 12.14
C ASP A 28 21.13 -35.75 10.99
N GLU A 29 22.16 -36.57 11.19
CA GLU A 29 23.50 -36.70 10.58
C GLU A 29 23.63 -36.78 9.04
N PRO A 30 24.85 -36.55 8.49
CA PRO A 30 25.09 -36.43 7.06
C PRO A 30 25.26 -37.79 6.36
N ALA A 31 24.65 -37.92 5.19
CA ALA A 31 24.85 -39.02 4.26
C ALA A 31 26.07 -38.77 3.33
N VAL A 32 26.77 -39.86 3.06
CA VAL A 32 27.95 -40.01 2.20
C VAL A 32 27.59 -39.73 0.73
N ILE A 33 28.35 -38.84 0.09
CA ILE A 33 28.24 -38.54 -1.34
C ILE A 33 29.13 -39.51 -2.12
N THR A 34 28.52 -40.32 -2.99
CA THR A 34 29.18 -41.06 -4.07
C THR A 34 29.21 -40.20 -5.32
N GLU A 35 30.40 -39.98 -5.88
CA GLU A 35 30.62 -39.36 -7.19
C GLU A 35 30.10 -40.29 -8.29
N ASP A 36 29.06 -39.86 -9.01
CA ASP A 36 28.65 -40.48 -10.27
C ASP A 36 28.56 -39.44 -11.39
N SER A 37 29.29 -39.77 -12.46
CA SER A 37 29.16 -39.36 -13.86
C SER A 37 28.65 -37.95 -14.19
N MET A 38 29.58 -37.11 -14.68
CA MET A 38 29.28 -35.95 -15.52
C MET A 38 28.51 -36.41 -16.77
N ASP A 39 27.23 -36.06 -16.80
CA ASP A 39 26.39 -36.19 -17.98
C ASP A 39 26.73 -35.09 -18.98
N VAL A 40 26.80 -35.48 -20.25
CA VAL A 40 27.18 -34.62 -21.37
C VAL A 40 25.99 -33.71 -21.65
N THR A 41 26.18 -32.40 -21.55
CA THR A 41 25.19 -31.39 -21.96
C THR A 41 24.84 -31.60 -23.44
N GLU A 42 23.67 -32.18 -23.70
CA GLU A 42 23.08 -32.23 -25.04
C GLU A 42 22.88 -30.79 -25.54
N ALA A 43 23.26 -30.55 -26.80
CA ALA A 43 23.06 -29.27 -27.43
C ALA A 43 21.56 -28.95 -27.54
N PRO A 44 21.13 -27.70 -27.38
CA PRO A 44 19.72 -27.32 -27.45
C PRO A 44 19.11 -27.75 -28.78
N GLU A 45 17.87 -28.26 -28.73
CA GLU A 45 17.16 -28.76 -29.90
C GLU A 45 17.03 -27.67 -31.00
N PRO A 46 17.10 -28.07 -32.29
CA PRO A 46 17.16 -27.14 -33.42
C PRO A 46 15.96 -26.17 -33.54
N GLU A 47 14.82 -26.45 -32.89
CA GLU A 47 13.67 -25.53 -32.87
C GLU A 47 13.93 -24.23 -32.09
N GLN A 48 14.76 -24.26 -31.03
CA GLN A 48 15.03 -23.06 -30.21
C GLN A 48 15.96 -22.06 -30.92
N ARG A 49 16.93 -22.53 -31.71
CA ARG A 49 17.84 -21.66 -32.48
C ARG A 49 17.10 -20.84 -33.53
N ASN A 50 16.11 -21.43 -34.18
CA ASN A 50 15.38 -20.79 -35.28
C ASN A 50 14.54 -19.59 -34.79
N PHE A 51 14.12 -19.59 -33.52
CA PHE A 51 13.30 -18.50 -32.97
C PHE A 51 14.11 -17.24 -32.63
N LEU A 52 15.30 -17.40 -32.04
CA LEU A 52 16.15 -16.23 -31.75
C LEU A 52 16.54 -15.57 -33.07
N GLU A 53 16.85 -16.38 -34.09
CA GLU A 53 17.05 -15.92 -35.47
C GLU A 53 15.79 -15.27 -36.04
N GLU A 54 14.59 -15.82 -35.85
CA GLU A 54 13.32 -15.21 -36.29
C GLU A 54 13.04 -13.85 -35.61
N LEU A 55 13.27 -13.74 -34.30
CA LEU A 55 13.16 -12.47 -33.57
C LEU A 55 14.20 -11.44 -34.02
N LEU A 56 15.43 -11.89 -34.30
CA LEU A 56 16.52 -11.04 -34.77
C LEU A 56 16.31 -10.63 -36.24
N ASP A 57 15.75 -11.50 -37.08
CA ASP A 57 15.46 -11.25 -38.50
C ASP A 57 14.28 -10.29 -38.66
N LEU A 58 13.28 -10.36 -37.78
CA LEU A 58 12.23 -9.34 -37.70
C LEU A 58 12.79 -7.94 -37.37
N ASN A 59 13.96 -7.84 -36.72
CA ASN A 59 14.63 -6.56 -36.43
C ASN A 59 15.49 -6.04 -37.58
N ALA A 60 15.93 -6.90 -38.50
CA ALA A 60 16.77 -6.49 -39.62
C ALA A 60 16.03 -5.60 -40.63
N ILE A 61 14.69 -5.59 -40.59
CA ILE A 61 13.86 -4.91 -41.61
C ILE A 61 13.67 -3.40 -41.34
N ASP A 62 13.90 -2.87 -40.13
CA ASP A 62 13.47 -1.50 -39.78
C ASP A 62 14.57 -0.52 -39.31
N THR A 63 15.85 -0.90 -39.34
CA THR A 63 16.91 -0.11 -38.67
C THR A 63 17.43 1.13 -39.41
N GLN A 64 16.97 1.47 -40.63
CA GLN A 64 17.60 2.56 -41.39
C GLN A 64 16.73 3.72 -41.90
N SER A 65 15.40 3.71 -41.87
CA SER A 65 14.66 4.84 -42.49
C SER A 65 13.52 5.52 -41.73
N ASP A 66 13.00 5.04 -40.60
CA ASP A 66 11.80 5.68 -40.01
C ASP A 66 11.82 5.94 -38.48
N MET A 67 12.99 5.85 -37.83
CA MET A 67 13.13 6.16 -36.38
C MET A 67 12.74 7.59 -35.97
N ARG A 68 12.57 8.54 -36.91
CA ARG A 68 12.18 9.93 -36.58
C ARG A 68 10.67 10.16 -36.46
N ARG A 69 9.80 9.14 -36.63
CA ARG A 69 8.34 9.32 -36.61
C ARG A 69 7.62 8.90 -35.34
N PHE A 70 8.25 8.14 -34.45
CA PHE A 70 7.61 7.66 -33.22
C PHE A 70 7.82 8.56 -31.99
N GLU A 71 8.63 9.63 -32.07
CA GLU A 71 8.93 10.55 -30.94
C GLU A 71 7.72 11.37 -30.44
N ARG A 72 6.56 11.25 -31.08
CA ARG A 72 5.28 11.70 -30.51
C ARG A 72 4.38 10.50 -30.26
N SER A 73 4.91 9.48 -29.58
CA SER A 73 4.09 8.45 -28.97
C SER A 73 3.00 9.17 -28.18
N GLY A 74 1.73 8.83 -28.39
CA GLY A 74 0.56 9.62 -27.96
C GLY A 74 0.34 9.73 -26.45
N GLY A 75 1.39 9.88 -25.64
CA GLY A 75 1.41 9.68 -24.20
C GLY A 75 1.73 8.23 -23.83
N VAL A 76 2.67 7.59 -24.54
CA VAL A 76 3.09 6.21 -24.31
C VAL A 76 4.37 6.21 -23.47
N GLY A 77 4.33 5.62 -22.29
CA GLY A 77 5.54 5.27 -21.52
C GLY A 77 5.92 3.81 -21.81
N ASN A 78 7.19 3.45 -21.62
CA ASN A 78 7.60 2.05 -21.69
C ASN A 78 6.97 1.28 -20.53
N GLY A 79 6.11 0.34 -20.90
CA GLY A 79 5.37 -0.48 -19.97
C GLY A 79 6.17 -1.66 -19.41
N GLY A 80 7.36 -1.92 -19.95
CA GLY A 80 8.21 -3.03 -19.53
C GLY A 80 8.97 -3.66 -20.69
N ASP A 81 10.23 -3.98 -20.42
CA ASP A 81 11.10 -4.72 -21.32
C ASP A 81 11.28 -6.16 -20.81
N ALA A 82 11.43 -7.09 -21.75
CA ALA A 82 11.84 -8.47 -21.50
C ALA A 82 13.31 -8.66 -21.91
N VAL A 83 14.06 -9.40 -21.11
CA VAL A 83 15.37 -9.93 -21.48
C VAL A 83 15.13 -11.31 -22.10
N ILE A 84 15.39 -11.41 -23.40
CA ILE A 84 15.21 -12.63 -24.18
C ILE A 84 16.59 -13.27 -24.35
N CYS A 85 16.79 -14.41 -23.69
CA CYS A 85 17.96 -15.26 -23.81
C CYS A 85 17.59 -16.55 -24.57
N PRO A 86 18.57 -17.36 -25.02
CA PRO A 86 18.29 -18.64 -25.69
C PRO A 86 17.42 -19.59 -24.86
N ASP A 87 17.64 -19.63 -23.54
CA ASP A 87 17.03 -20.63 -22.66
C ASP A 87 15.87 -20.07 -21.82
N GLU A 88 15.78 -18.74 -21.66
CA GLU A 88 14.75 -18.10 -20.83
C GLU A 88 14.31 -16.74 -21.38
N ILE A 89 13.05 -16.40 -21.12
CA ILE A 89 12.51 -15.05 -21.28
C ILE A 89 12.08 -14.57 -19.89
N VAL A 90 12.73 -13.50 -19.42
CA VAL A 90 12.47 -12.92 -18.10
C VAL A 90 12.17 -11.44 -18.20
N MET A 91 11.42 -10.92 -17.25
CA MET A 91 11.24 -9.47 -17.13
C MET A 91 12.58 -8.79 -16.82
N LEU A 92 12.82 -7.61 -17.38
CA LEU A 92 13.98 -6.78 -17.05
C LEU A 92 14.07 -6.56 -15.52
N ASP A 93 12.92 -6.37 -14.87
CA ASP A 93 12.76 -6.26 -13.42
C ASP A 93 13.35 -7.46 -12.68
N THR A 94 12.99 -8.68 -13.08
CA THR A 94 13.51 -9.92 -12.48
C THR A 94 15.03 -10.00 -12.65
N TYR A 95 15.52 -9.66 -13.82
CA TYR A 95 16.97 -9.67 -14.08
C TYR A 95 17.71 -8.61 -13.26
N GLU A 96 17.20 -7.38 -13.15
CA GLU A 96 17.80 -6.33 -12.31
C GLU A 96 17.70 -6.70 -10.81
N ALA A 97 16.59 -7.29 -10.38
CA ALA A 97 16.41 -7.81 -9.02
C ALA A 97 17.52 -8.80 -8.63
N ARG A 98 17.91 -9.70 -9.54
CA ARG A 98 19.05 -10.63 -9.33
C ARG A 98 20.36 -9.87 -9.04
N LYS A 99 20.60 -8.70 -9.67
CA LYS A 99 21.79 -7.86 -9.40
C LYS A 99 21.76 -7.22 -8.03
N TYR A 100 20.56 -6.86 -7.54
CA TYR A 100 20.35 -6.40 -6.17
C TYR A 100 20.33 -7.55 -5.14
N ARG A 101 20.52 -8.80 -5.59
CA ARG A 101 20.42 -10.02 -4.78
C ARG A 101 19.02 -10.26 -4.21
N PHE A 102 18.00 -9.71 -4.86
CA PHE A 102 16.61 -10.00 -4.56
C PHE A 102 16.25 -11.35 -5.18
N LYS A 103 15.87 -12.30 -4.33
CA LYS A 103 15.32 -13.59 -4.77
C LYS A 103 13.81 -13.45 -4.90
N ILE A 104 13.33 -13.34 -6.14
CA ILE A 104 11.90 -13.25 -6.43
C ILE A 104 11.22 -14.55 -6.00
N ASN A 105 10.14 -14.41 -5.22
CA ASN A 105 9.32 -15.51 -4.76
C ASN A 105 7.89 -15.01 -4.54
N LEU A 106 7.05 -15.17 -5.56
CA LEU A 106 5.63 -14.83 -5.50
C LEU A 106 4.75 -16.04 -5.19
N ASN A 107 5.35 -17.21 -4.93
CA ASN A 107 4.64 -18.44 -4.56
C ASN A 107 5.30 -19.09 -3.32
N PRO A 108 5.32 -18.40 -2.16
CA PRO A 108 6.02 -18.87 -0.98
C PRO A 108 5.46 -20.18 -0.43
N SER A 109 4.17 -20.44 -0.61
CA SER A 109 3.52 -21.70 -0.22
C SER A 109 3.81 -22.87 -1.15
N GLN A 110 4.59 -22.66 -2.23
CA GLN A 110 4.92 -23.66 -3.25
C GLN A 110 3.66 -24.35 -3.82
N ASN A 111 2.60 -23.58 -4.06
CA ASN A 111 1.41 -24.12 -4.70
C ASN A 111 1.80 -24.69 -6.07
N GLU A 112 1.33 -25.89 -6.41
CA GLU A 112 1.66 -26.55 -7.67
C GLU A 112 1.17 -25.76 -8.90
N ASN A 113 0.04 -25.06 -8.75
CA ASN A 113 -0.59 -24.28 -9.81
C ASN A 113 -0.86 -22.84 -9.33
N PRO A 114 0.20 -22.02 -9.18
CA PRO A 114 0.02 -20.64 -8.75
C PRO A 114 -0.64 -19.83 -9.88
N THR A 115 -1.64 -19.02 -9.53
CA THR A 115 -2.31 -18.12 -10.49
C THR A 115 -1.74 -16.71 -10.41
N TRP A 116 -1.86 -15.91 -11.47
CA TRP A 116 -1.47 -14.48 -11.45
C TRP A 116 -2.08 -13.77 -10.23
N ARG A 117 -3.38 -14.00 -9.98
CA ARG A 117 -4.10 -13.44 -8.83
C ARG A 117 -3.45 -13.81 -7.51
N SER A 118 -3.12 -15.08 -7.30
CA SER A 118 -2.49 -15.53 -6.05
C SER A 118 -1.11 -14.91 -5.84
N MET A 119 -0.33 -14.77 -6.91
CA MET A 119 1.01 -14.18 -6.87
C MET A 119 0.97 -12.66 -6.65
N VAL A 120 0.05 -11.93 -7.32
CA VAL A 120 -0.18 -10.49 -7.05
C VAL A 120 -0.57 -10.29 -5.58
N ASN A 121 -1.43 -11.15 -5.02
CA ASN A 121 -1.83 -11.05 -3.62
C ASN A 121 -0.65 -11.20 -2.66
N VAL A 122 0.36 -12.03 -2.97
CA VAL A 122 1.57 -12.14 -2.16
C VAL A 122 2.32 -10.80 -2.12
N ALA A 123 2.55 -10.17 -3.27
CA ALA A 123 3.20 -8.86 -3.35
C ALA A 123 2.40 -7.76 -2.61
N VAL A 124 1.08 -7.73 -2.80
CA VAL A 124 0.19 -6.77 -2.14
C VAL A 124 0.18 -6.95 -0.62
N GLN A 125 0.07 -8.18 -0.12
CA GLN A 125 0.08 -8.48 1.31
C GLN A 125 1.41 -8.08 1.95
N ARG A 126 2.52 -8.34 1.27
CA ARG A 126 3.86 -7.90 1.67
C ARG A 126 3.91 -6.39 1.87
N LEU A 127 3.46 -5.63 0.87
CA LEU A 127 3.44 -4.16 0.92
C LEU A 127 2.46 -3.61 1.97
N GLN A 128 1.29 -4.24 2.11
CA GLN A 128 0.23 -3.80 3.04
C GLN A 128 0.70 -3.78 4.51
N ARG A 129 1.72 -4.55 4.88
CA ARG A 129 2.34 -4.50 6.21
C ARG A 129 2.88 -3.11 6.57
N PHE A 130 3.31 -2.35 5.57
CA PHE A 130 3.95 -1.03 5.75
C PHE A 130 3.11 0.10 5.19
N ASP A 131 2.44 -0.13 4.06
CA ASP A 131 1.71 0.88 3.30
C ASP A 131 0.41 0.33 2.70
N GLU A 132 -0.66 0.39 3.48
CA GLU A 132 -1.98 -0.07 3.07
C GLU A 132 -2.56 0.76 1.91
N THR A 133 -2.29 2.07 1.87
CA THR A 133 -2.81 2.95 0.81
C THR A 133 -2.15 2.62 -0.53
N LEU A 134 -0.82 2.46 -0.53
CA LEU A 134 -0.08 2.10 -1.72
C LEU A 134 -0.39 0.66 -2.17
N ALA A 135 -0.51 -0.28 -1.22
CA ALA A 135 -0.91 -1.66 -1.50
C ALA A 135 -2.30 -1.75 -2.15
N THR A 136 -3.26 -0.95 -1.69
CA THR A 136 -4.59 -0.89 -2.30
C THR A 136 -4.51 -0.42 -3.76
N LYS A 137 -3.74 0.64 -4.05
CA LYS A 137 -3.54 1.10 -5.43
C LYS A 137 -2.87 0.05 -6.31
N LEU A 138 -1.84 -0.61 -5.80
CA LEU A 138 -1.13 -1.67 -6.50
C LEU A 138 -2.09 -2.82 -6.85
N TYR A 139 -2.89 -3.26 -5.87
CA TYR A 139 -3.91 -4.29 -6.07
C TYR A 139 -4.93 -3.89 -7.13
N ASP A 140 -5.53 -2.71 -7.00
CA ASP A 140 -6.58 -2.24 -7.92
C ASP A 140 -6.06 -2.22 -9.36
N TYR A 141 -4.87 -1.64 -9.60
CA TYR A 141 -4.28 -1.56 -10.94
C TYR A 141 -3.85 -2.93 -11.48
N ALA A 142 -3.30 -3.81 -10.63
CA ALA A 142 -2.93 -5.15 -11.05
C ALA A 142 -4.17 -6.00 -11.39
N MET A 143 -5.25 -5.88 -10.61
CA MET A 143 -6.49 -6.64 -10.83
C MET A 143 -7.22 -6.23 -12.11
N GLU A 144 -7.11 -4.98 -12.57
CA GLU A 144 -7.58 -4.57 -13.90
C GLU A 144 -7.02 -5.49 -14.99
N MET A 145 -5.71 -5.80 -14.94
CA MET A 145 -5.03 -6.66 -15.91
C MET A 145 -5.30 -8.14 -15.68
N VAL A 146 -5.23 -8.61 -14.42
CA VAL A 146 -5.50 -10.03 -14.08
C VAL A 146 -6.89 -10.45 -14.56
N ASN A 147 -7.91 -9.62 -14.35
CA ASN A 147 -9.27 -9.91 -14.79
C ASN A 147 -9.38 -10.06 -16.32
N ASP A 148 -8.61 -9.28 -17.09
CA ASP A 148 -8.59 -9.40 -18.55
C ASP A 148 -7.82 -10.64 -19.00
N PHE A 149 -6.68 -10.97 -18.38
CA PHE A 149 -5.93 -12.18 -18.70
C PHE A 149 -6.72 -13.46 -18.39
N GLU A 150 -7.35 -13.56 -17.22
CA GLU A 150 -8.25 -14.69 -16.88
C GLU A 150 -9.42 -14.79 -17.88
N LYS A 151 -9.91 -13.66 -18.40
CA LYS A 151 -10.93 -13.65 -19.45
C LYS A 151 -10.38 -14.18 -20.78
N PHE A 152 -9.14 -13.88 -21.15
CA PHE A 152 -8.51 -14.40 -22.37
C PHE A 152 -8.30 -15.91 -22.30
N GLU A 153 -7.96 -16.46 -21.13
CA GLU A 153 -7.87 -17.92 -20.96
C GLU A 153 -9.20 -18.63 -21.23
N LEU A 154 -10.32 -18.04 -20.79
CA LEU A 154 -11.66 -18.57 -21.02
C LEU A 154 -12.16 -18.30 -22.45
N TYR A 155 -11.75 -17.18 -23.03
CA TYR A 155 -12.22 -16.68 -24.31
C TYR A 155 -11.04 -16.05 -25.09
N PRO A 156 -10.25 -16.85 -25.83
CA PRO A 156 -9.03 -16.37 -26.49
C PRO A 156 -9.24 -15.21 -27.48
N GLU A 157 -10.43 -15.12 -28.07
CA GLU A 157 -10.81 -14.06 -29.01
C GLU A 157 -11.47 -12.86 -28.32
N ALA A 158 -11.56 -12.85 -27.00
CA ALA A 158 -12.18 -11.75 -26.26
C ALA A 158 -11.29 -10.51 -26.27
N ARG A 159 -11.95 -9.35 -26.33
CA ARG A 159 -11.30 -8.05 -26.09
C ARG A 159 -11.26 -7.77 -24.59
N GLY A 160 -10.10 -7.35 -24.08
CA GLY A 160 -9.95 -6.85 -22.71
C GLY A 160 -10.55 -5.46 -22.53
N ASN A 161 -10.76 -5.07 -21.29
CA ASN A 161 -11.19 -3.72 -20.94
C ASN A 161 -9.99 -2.76 -20.82
N ALA A 162 -8.92 -3.23 -20.20
CA ALA A 162 -7.68 -2.50 -19.97
C ALA A 162 -6.52 -3.03 -20.81
N VAL A 163 -6.51 -4.33 -21.12
CA VAL A 163 -5.42 -5.03 -21.82
C VAL A 163 -5.79 -5.34 -23.27
N TYR A 164 -4.83 -5.13 -24.17
CA TYR A 164 -4.78 -5.74 -25.49
C TYR A 164 -3.58 -6.70 -25.54
N LEU A 165 -3.86 -7.97 -25.81
CA LEU A 165 -2.86 -9.01 -26.03
C LEU A 165 -2.83 -9.31 -27.52
N GLY A 166 -1.79 -8.86 -28.22
CA GLY A 166 -1.73 -8.88 -29.68
C GLY A 166 -0.45 -9.52 -30.21
N LYS A 167 -0.49 -9.94 -31.48
CA LYS A 167 0.67 -10.49 -32.20
C LYS A 167 1.60 -9.41 -32.75
N ASP A 168 1.22 -8.15 -32.58
CA ASP A 168 1.95 -7.00 -33.09
C ASP A 168 3.29 -6.84 -32.34
N VAL A 169 4.30 -6.37 -33.07
CA VAL A 169 5.57 -5.95 -32.48
C VAL A 169 5.39 -4.57 -31.88
N ILE A 170 5.65 -4.45 -30.58
CA ILE A 170 5.64 -3.15 -29.90
C ILE A 170 6.93 -2.42 -30.26
N ALA A 171 6.80 -1.21 -30.81
CA ALA A 171 7.94 -0.36 -31.12
C ALA A 171 8.73 -0.03 -29.85
N GLU A 172 10.05 0.01 -29.95
CA GLU A 172 10.94 0.27 -28.82
C GLU A 172 10.72 1.68 -28.26
N ILE A 173 10.56 1.77 -26.94
CA ILE A 173 10.44 3.04 -26.21
C ILE A 173 11.68 3.21 -25.35
N ASN A 174 12.58 4.11 -25.79
CA ASN A 174 13.87 4.32 -25.13
C ASN A 174 13.76 5.20 -23.87
N ASP A 175 13.16 4.68 -22.80
CA ASP A 175 13.11 5.31 -21.47
C ASP A 175 13.53 4.32 -20.35
N SER A 176 13.85 3.05 -20.67
CA SER A 176 14.14 2.05 -19.64
C SER A 176 15.43 2.34 -18.89
N ALA A 177 16.34 3.11 -19.50
CA ALA A 177 17.60 3.56 -18.91
C ALA A 177 18.39 2.38 -18.30
N HIS A 178 18.26 1.20 -18.89
CA HIS A 178 18.94 -0.01 -18.46
C HIS A 178 20.45 0.12 -18.74
N VAL A 179 21.27 -0.49 -17.89
CA VAL A 179 22.73 -0.33 -17.97
C VAL A 179 23.40 -1.46 -18.77
N SER A 180 22.84 -2.66 -18.73
CA SER A 180 23.48 -3.84 -19.31
C SER A 180 22.50 -5.00 -19.45
N VAL A 181 22.65 -5.79 -20.50
CA VAL A 181 21.96 -7.07 -20.77
C VAL A 181 23.00 -8.20 -20.73
N PRO A 182 22.66 -9.44 -20.33
CA PRO A 182 23.62 -10.55 -20.37
C PRO A 182 24.14 -10.82 -21.78
N GLU A 183 25.34 -11.40 -21.87
CA GLU A 183 25.92 -11.80 -23.16
C GLU A 183 25.03 -12.84 -23.85
N GLY A 184 24.79 -12.65 -25.16
CA GLY A 184 23.93 -13.53 -25.96
C GLY A 184 22.42 -13.30 -25.78
N CYS A 185 22.01 -12.35 -24.93
CA CYS A 185 20.60 -11.98 -24.77
C CYS A 185 20.30 -10.64 -25.45
N VAL A 186 19.02 -10.42 -25.76
CA VAL A 186 18.52 -9.16 -26.32
C VAL A 186 17.44 -8.57 -25.42
N LEU A 187 17.43 -7.24 -25.32
CA LEU A 187 16.34 -6.53 -24.68
C LEU A 187 15.24 -6.26 -25.71
N ARG A 188 13.99 -6.52 -25.34
CA ARG A 188 12.85 -6.26 -26.22
C ARG A 188 11.71 -5.62 -25.46
N GLN A 189 11.15 -4.55 -26.04
CA GLN A 189 9.89 -3.98 -25.59
C GLN A 189 8.81 -5.05 -25.61
N PHE A 190 8.25 -5.32 -24.44
CA PHE A 190 7.25 -6.37 -24.25
C PHE A 190 5.86 -5.79 -23.96
N ILE A 191 5.82 -4.67 -23.24
CA ILE A 191 4.59 -4.04 -22.80
C ILE A 191 4.63 -2.55 -23.08
N SER A 192 3.53 -1.96 -23.53
CA SER A 192 3.42 -0.51 -23.68
C SER A 192 2.24 0.02 -22.87
N GLN A 193 2.49 1.04 -22.05
CA GLN A 193 1.49 1.70 -21.24
C GLN A 193 1.09 3.05 -21.84
N ARG A 194 -0.20 3.29 -22.00
CA ARG A 194 -0.74 4.55 -22.52
C ARG A 194 -1.95 5.05 -21.77
N THR A 195 -2.17 6.36 -21.82
CA THR A 195 -3.38 6.97 -21.25
C THR A 195 -4.55 6.81 -22.24
N PRO A 196 -5.62 6.05 -21.92
CA PRO A 196 -6.79 5.90 -22.78
C PRO A 196 -7.42 7.26 -23.08
N ARG A 197 -7.72 7.53 -24.34
CA ARG A 197 -8.42 8.77 -24.76
C ARG A 197 -9.90 8.54 -24.99
N PHE A 198 -10.25 7.32 -25.40
CA PHE A 198 -11.63 6.88 -25.63
C PHE A 198 -11.97 5.68 -24.75
N SER A 199 -13.28 5.45 -24.53
CA SER A 199 -13.77 4.36 -23.68
C SER A 199 -13.44 2.95 -24.19
N ARG A 200 -13.03 2.83 -25.46
CA ARG A 200 -12.59 1.56 -26.06
C ARG A 200 -11.07 1.45 -26.15
N ASP A 201 -10.32 2.48 -25.82
CA ASP A 201 -8.87 2.39 -25.84
C ASP A 201 -8.41 1.48 -24.70
N TYR A 202 -7.46 0.60 -25.01
CA TYR A 202 -6.75 -0.16 -23.99
C TYR A 202 -5.63 0.69 -23.40
N ARG A 203 -5.36 0.47 -22.12
CA ARG A 203 -4.28 1.11 -21.36
C ARG A 203 -2.96 0.37 -21.54
N TYR A 204 -3.01 -0.96 -21.62
CA TYR A 204 -1.84 -1.82 -21.67
C TYR A 204 -1.86 -2.64 -22.96
N GLU A 205 -0.71 -2.71 -23.62
CA GLU A 205 -0.47 -3.48 -24.84
C GLU A 205 0.61 -4.51 -24.55
N PHE A 206 0.32 -5.80 -24.71
CA PHE A 206 1.27 -6.88 -24.48
C PHE A 206 1.55 -7.63 -25.78
N SER A 207 2.83 -7.97 -26.00
CA SER A 207 3.21 -8.88 -27.08
C SER A 207 2.84 -10.32 -26.71
N GLN A 208 1.88 -10.90 -27.44
CA GLN A 208 1.40 -12.25 -27.23
C GLN A 208 2.51 -13.30 -27.32
N SER A 209 3.40 -13.17 -28.31
CA SER A 209 4.48 -14.15 -28.54
C SER A 209 5.51 -14.18 -27.41
N ILE A 210 5.77 -13.05 -26.77
CA ILE A 210 6.63 -12.97 -25.57
C ILE A 210 5.85 -13.48 -24.34
N TRP A 211 4.60 -13.05 -24.18
CA TRP A 211 3.74 -13.40 -23.05
C TRP A 211 3.59 -14.92 -22.89
N GLU A 212 3.29 -15.63 -23.97
CA GLU A 212 3.06 -17.09 -23.96
C GLU A 212 4.32 -17.91 -23.62
N ARG A 213 5.51 -17.32 -23.77
CA ARG A 213 6.79 -17.96 -23.48
C ARG A 213 7.31 -17.66 -22.08
N MET A 214 6.77 -16.65 -21.42
CA MET A 214 7.05 -16.36 -20.02
C MET A 214 6.36 -17.39 -19.13
N ASN A 215 7.05 -17.82 -18.07
CA ASN A 215 6.39 -18.57 -17.02
C ASN A 215 5.42 -17.65 -16.22
N THR A 216 4.51 -18.24 -15.45
CA THR A 216 3.48 -17.51 -14.70
C THR A 216 4.05 -16.49 -13.71
N GLN A 217 5.25 -16.70 -13.17
CA GLN A 217 5.90 -15.73 -12.30
C GLN A 217 6.35 -14.49 -13.08
N GLU A 218 6.99 -14.67 -14.24
CA GLU A 218 7.42 -13.55 -15.08
C GLU A 218 6.21 -12.77 -15.65
N GLN A 219 5.14 -13.47 -16.04
CA GLN A 219 3.86 -12.85 -16.40
C GLN A 219 3.27 -12.03 -15.24
N THR A 220 3.40 -12.52 -13.99
CA THR A 220 2.97 -11.75 -12.83
C THR A 220 3.86 -10.54 -12.57
N MET A 221 5.17 -10.69 -12.72
CA MET A 221 6.12 -9.58 -12.61
C MET A 221 5.81 -8.48 -13.62
N ALA A 222 5.40 -8.84 -14.84
CA ALA A 222 4.93 -7.93 -15.87
C ALA A 222 3.67 -7.14 -15.45
N ILE A 223 2.67 -7.82 -14.90
CA ILE A 223 1.45 -7.19 -14.36
C ILE A 223 1.80 -6.22 -13.23
N LEU A 224 2.64 -6.65 -12.29
CA LEU A 224 3.03 -5.82 -11.15
C LEU A 224 3.88 -4.62 -11.57
N HIS A 225 4.77 -4.78 -12.57
CA HIS A 225 5.54 -3.68 -13.15
C HIS A 225 4.62 -2.57 -13.61
N GLU A 226 3.62 -2.91 -14.42
CA GLU A 226 2.69 -1.96 -15.01
C GLU A 226 1.84 -1.23 -13.97
N ALA A 227 1.44 -1.94 -12.92
CA ALA A 227 0.74 -1.37 -11.78
C ALA A 227 1.64 -0.38 -11.00
N TRP A 228 2.89 -0.76 -10.74
CA TRP A 228 3.88 0.12 -10.12
C TRP A 228 4.20 1.33 -10.99
N TYR A 229 4.41 1.13 -12.28
CA TYR A 229 4.78 2.21 -13.19
C TYR A 229 3.66 3.24 -13.29
N ARG A 230 2.39 2.81 -13.33
CA ARG A 230 1.25 3.72 -13.22
C ARG A 230 1.30 4.58 -11.96
N ILE A 231 1.57 3.96 -10.81
CA ILE A 231 1.69 4.68 -9.53
C ILE A 231 2.83 5.70 -9.60
N MET A 232 3.98 5.33 -10.17
CA MET A 232 5.13 6.22 -10.31
C MET A 232 4.83 7.39 -11.27
N LEU A 233 4.15 7.13 -12.40
CA LEU A 233 3.69 8.16 -13.34
C LEU A 233 2.73 9.16 -12.67
N ASP A 234 1.79 8.68 -11.85
CA ASP A 234 0.89 9.53 -11.07
C ASP A 234 1.64 10.41 -10.05
N ASN A 235 2.86 10.01 -9.68
CA ASN A 235 3.79 10.77 -8.84
C ASN A 235 4.82 11.59 -9.65
N GLY A 236 4.70 11.62 -10.97
CA GLY A 236 5.51 12.42 -11.89
C GLY A 236 6.82 11.78 -12.31
N ALA A 237 6.91 10.45 -12.31
CA ALA A 237 8.02 9.72 -12.91
C ALA A 237 8.14 9.96 -14.41
N LYS A 238 9.37 9.83 -14.92
CA LYS A 238 9.72 10.00 -16.34
C LYS A 238 10.29 8.74 -16.99
N ASN A 239 10.57 7.72 -16.17
CA ASN A 239 11.12 6.43 -16.56
C ASN A 239 10.63 5.39 -15.55
N SER A 240 10.88 4.11 -15.84
CA SER A 240 10.44 2.99 -15.02
C SER A 240 11.45 2.50 -13.97
N ILE A 241 12.58 3.19 -13.75
CA ILE A 241 13.67 2.70 -12.88
C ILE A 241 13.16 2.36 -11.47
N ALA A 242 12.45 3.29 -10.82
CA ALA A 242 11.93 3.04 -9.48
C ALA A 242 10.81 2.00 -9.46
N ALA A 243 10.01 1.91 -10.53
CA ALA A 243 8.99 0.87 -10.66
C ALA A 243 9.64 -0.51 -10.69
N ARG A 244 10.72 -0.71 -11.47
CA ARG A 244 11.47 -1.97 -11.51
C ARG A 244 12.11 -2.32 -10.17
N TYR A 245 12.73 -1.34 -9.52
CA TYR A 245 13.30 -1.53 -8.18
C TYR A 245 12.23 -1.99 -7.18
N MET A 246 11.12 -1.24 -7.07
CA MET A 246 10.05 -1.57 -6.13
C MET A 246 9.36 -2.89 -6.45
N ASN A 247 9.17 -3.21 -7.74
CA ASN A 247 8.59 -4.47 -8.17
C ASN A 247 9.47 -5.64 -7.75
N GLY A 248 10.78 -5.58 -8.08
CA GLY A 248 11.76 -6.60 -7.67
C GLY A 248 11.89 -6.73 -6.15
N LEU A 249 11.88 -5.62 -5.44
CA LEU A 249 11.96 -5.59 -3.98
C LEU A 249 10.75 -6.27 -3.34
N VAL A 250 9.53 -5.79 -3.61
CA VAL A 250 8.29 -6.28 -3.00
C VAL A 250 7.98 -7.74 -3.39
N ALA A 251 8.40 -8.16 -4.58
CA ALA A 251 8.25 -9.55 -5.02
C ALA A 251 9.29 -10.51 -4.41
N SER A 252 10.28 -10.01 -3.67
CA SER A 252 11.37 -10.84 -3.12
C SER A 252 11.13 -11.33 -1.69
N ASP A 253 11.80 -12.44 -1.33
CA ASP A 253 11.84 -12.94 0.05
C ASP A 253 12.54 -11.98 1.02
N VAL A 254 13.44 -11.13 0.52
CA VAL A 254 14.16 -10.16 1.36
C VAL A 254 13.20 -9.17 2.00
N PHE A 255 12.12 -8.81 1.30
CA PHE A 255 11.11 -7.89 1.80
C PHE A 255 10.32 -8.46 2.99
N ASP A 256 10.36 -9.77 3.24
CA ASP A 256 9.79 -10.38 4.44
C ASP A 256 10.57 -10.08 5.71
N LEU A 257 11.83 -9.65 5.57
CA LEU A 257 12.72 -9.25 6.66
C LEU A 257 12.81 -7.73 6.83
N TYR A 258 12.14 -6.96 5.98
CA TYR A 258 12.19 -5.50 6.01
C TYR A 258 11.58 -4.95 7.30
N THR A 259 12.21 -3.91 7.84
CA THR A 259 11.58 -3.06 8.85
C THR A 259 10.79 -1.93 8.19
N PHE A 260 9.93 -1.27 8.97
CA PHE A 260 9.22 -0.09 8.50
C PHE A 260 10.17 1.05 8.10
N GLU A 261 11.30 1.18 8.81
CA GLU A 261 12.33 2.17 8.50
C GLU A 261 13.01 1.87 7.17
N ASP A 262 13.40 0.62 6.91
CA ASP A 262 13.96 0.20 5.62
C ASP A 262 13.02 0.53 4.47
N TYR A 263 11.72 0.21 4.64
CA TYR A 263 10.70 0.52 3.65
C TYR A 263 10.60 2.03 3.37
N ILE A 264 10.52 2.87 4.40
CA ILE A 264 10.42 4.33 4.24
C ILE A 264 11.66 4.88 3.54
N ASN A 265 12.85 4.42 3.92
CA ASN A 265 14.12 4.83 3.29
C ASN A 265 14.15 4.48 1.80
N ASP A 266 13.69 3.28 1.41
CA ASP A 266 13.61 2.88 0.01
C ASP A 266 12.61 3.73 -0.78
N ILE A 267 11.38 3.95 -0.26
CA ILE A 267 10.39 4.76 -1.00
C ILE A 267 10.78 6.23 -1.12
N GLN A 268 11.55 6.78 -0.19
CA GLN A 268 12.10 8.14 -0.31
C GLN A 268 13.01 8.30 -1.54
N GLY A 269 13.71 7.23 -1.92
CA GLY A 269 14.55 7.18 -3.12
C GLY A 269 13.77 7.13 -4.43
N THR A 270 12.45 6.93 -4.37
CA THR A 270 11.57 6.81 -5.56
C THR A 270 10.86 8.12 -5.89
N GLU A 271 9.97 8.10 -6.88
CA GLU A 271 9.10 9.22 -7.23
C GLU A 271 7.94 9.43 -6.27
N ILE A 272 7.61 8.45 -5.42
CA ILE A 272 6.54 8.58 -4.42
C ILE A 272 6.78 9.82 -3.55
N ARG A 273 5.83 10.75 -3.58
CA ARG A 273 5.98 12.04 -2.89
C ARG A 273 5.35 12.06 -1.52
N THR A 274 4.37 11.19 -1.30
CA THR A 274 3.52 11.21 -0.12
C THR A 274 3.30 9.83 0.45
N TYR A 275 3.39 9.72 1.76
CA TYR A 275 2.96 8.57 2.55
C TYR A 275 1.66 8.95 3.28
N SER A 276 0.58 8.19 3.05
CA SER A 276 -0.75 8.49 3.57
C SER A 276 -1.19 7.44 4.58
N VAL A 277 -1.77 7.89 5.69
CA VAL A 277 -2.30 7.04 6.75
C VAL A 277 -3.75 7.39 6.99
N ARG A 278 -4.63 6.40 6.79
CA ARG A 278 -6.04 6.53 7.10
C ARG A 278 -6.24 6.70 8.60
N ASN A 279 -7.07 7.64 8.98
CA ASN A 279 -7.47 7.85 10.35
C ASN A 279 -8.54 6.83 10.76
N GLU A 280 -8.21 6.05 11.78
CA GLU A 280 -9.15 5.13 12.41
C GLU A 280 -9.71 5.69 13.73
N SER A 281 -9.17 6.79 14.27
CA SER A 281 -9.54 7.31 15.59
C SER A 281 -10.59 8.41 15.53
N HIS A 282 -11.53 8.41 16.49
CA HIS A 282 -12.44 9.52 16.72
C HIS A 282 -11.78 10.72 17.41
N ALA A 283 -10.56 10.56 17.92
CA ALA A 283 -9.75 11.65 18.45
C ALA A 283 -9.36 12.65 17.34
N LEU A 284 -9.39 12.22 16.07
CA LEU A 284 -9.14 13.04 14.90
C LEU A 284 -10.42 13.30 14.11
N LYS A 285 -10.44 14.42 13.36
CA LYS A 285 -11.53 14.83 12.49
C LYS A 285 -11.23 14.66 11.00
N GLN A 286 -9.96 14.66 10.62
CA GLN A 286 -9.54 14.42 9.25
C GLN A 286 -9.53 12.93 8.92
N ASP A 287 -9.82 12.60 7.66
CA ASP A 287 -9.88 11.21 7.20
C ASP A 287 -8.50 10.60 6.99
N ASP A 288 -7.51 11.40 6.58
CA ASP A 288 -6.15 10.95 6.29
C ASP A 288 -5.09 11.87 6.92
N ILE A 289 -3.93 11.30 7.22
CA ILE A 289 -2.71 11.99 7.62
C ILE A 289 -1.68 11.78 6.52
N VAL A 290 -1.25 12.86 5.87
CA VAL A 290 -0.36 12.79 4.69
C VAL A 290 1.01 13.37 5.02
N ILE A 291 2.03 12.51 5.02
CA ILE A 291 3.44 12.91 5.11
C ILE A 291 3.97 13.14 3.70
N LYS A 292 4.51 14.32 3.44
CA LYS A 292 5.27 14.60 2.23
C LYS A 292 6.73 14.17 2.40
N LEU A 293 7.09 13.02 1.84
CA LEU A 293 8.36 12.32 2.05
C LEU A 293 9.60 13.14 1.67
N LYS A 294 9.45 14.12 0.77
CA LYS A 294 10.53 14.98 0.26
C LYS A 294 10.52 16.40 0.82
N GLU A 295 9.45 16.79 1.51
CA GLU A 295 9.27 18.17 2.01
C GLU A 295 9.29 18.25 3.54
N HIS A 296 8.95 17.18 4.24
CA HIS A 296 8.98 17.15 5.69
C HIS A 296 10.30 16.57 6.19
N ASP A 297 10.85 17.23 7.20
CA ASP A 297 11.86 16.63 8.07
C ASP A 297 11.16 15.57 8.93
N PHE A 298 11.82 14.43 9.10
CA PHE A 298 11.35 13.36 9.96
C PHE A 298 12.50 12.49 10.43
N ASP A 299 12.23 11.73 11.47
CA ASP A 299 13.18 10.94 12.23
C ASP A 299 12.50 9.67 12.75
N PHE A 300 13.30 8.64 13.01
CA PHE A 300 12.80 7.36 13.51
C PHE A 300 12.98 7.27 15.03
N GLU A 301 11.85 7.14 15.74
CA GLU A 301 11.83 6.87 17.18
C GLU A 301 11.15 5.51 17.41
N GLU A 302 11.88 4.54 17.98
CA GLU A 302 11.35 3.19 18.29
C GLU A 302 10.71 2.50 17.05
N GLY A 303 11.29 2.75 15.87
CA GLY A 303 10.81 2.26 14.58
C GLY A 303 9.49 2.88 14.12
N MET A 304 9.14 4.07 14.64
CA MET A 304 8.05 4.91 14.15
C MET A 304 8.62 6.07 13.34
N LEU A 305 7.96 6.42 12.24
CA LEU A 305 8.23 7.62 11.46
C LEU A 305 7.61 8.82 12.16
N CYS A 306 8.42 9.64 12.82
CA CYS A 306 8.00 10.81 13.56
C CYS A 306 8.36 12.08 12.79
N ALA A 307 7.39 12.98 12.64
CA ALA A 307 7.60 14.22 11.92
C ALA A 307 7.02 15.42 12.69
N PRO A 308 7.82 16.48 12.90
CA PRO A 308 7.37 17.63 13.66
C PRO A 308 6.45 18.54 12.83
N ASN A 309 5.80 19.48 13.51
CA ASN A 309 5.13 20.62 12.88
C ASN A 309 3.92 20.29 11.99
N PHE A 310 3.35 19.10 12.11
CA PHE A 310 2.16 18.66 11.38
C PHE A 310 0.92 19.41 11.81
N LYS A 311 0.09 19.79 10.84
CA LYS A 311 -1.23 20.37 11.10
C LYS A 311 -2.27 19.25 11.04
N ILE A 312 -2.86 18.92 12.18
CA ILE A 312 -3.91 17.89 12.26
C ILE A 312 -5.18 18.50 12.86
N GLU A 313 -6.32 18.09 12.31
CA GLU A 313 -7.63 18.39 12.86
C GLU A 313 -7.98 17.33 13.93
N VAL A 314 -7.90 17.74 15.19
CA VAL A 314 -8.28 16.91 16.35
C VAL A 314 -9.68 17.25 16.83
N SER A 315 -10.34 16.30 17.48
CA SER A 315 -11.61 16.48 18.19
C SER A 315 -11.46 17.28 19.50
N LEU A 316 -10.65 18.35 19.49
CA LEU A 316 -10.48 19.29 20.58
C LEU A 316 -11.43 20.48 20.43
N LYS A 317 -12.09 20.88 21.52
CA LYS A 317 -12.99 22.02 21.58
C LYS A 317 -12.55 23.03 22.62
N LYS A 318 -12.98 24.28 22.42
CA LYS A 318 -12.95 25.30 23.47
C LYS A 318 -14.02 25.00 24.55
N PRO A 319 -13.77 25.36 25.82
CA PRO A 319 -14.78 25.21 26.86
C PRO A 319 -16.02 26.06 26.53
N TYR A 320 -17.18 25.60 27.02
CA TYR A 320 -18.44 26.29 26.78
C TYR A 320 -18.42 27.66 27.45
N ASN A 321 -18.61 28.72 26.66
CA ASN A 321 -18.85 30.06 27.14
C ASN A 321 -20.19 30.58 26.58
N ILE A 322 -20.65 31.73 27.06
CA ILE A 322 -21.93 32.33 26.61
C ILE A 322 -21.96 32.51 25.08
N GLY A 323 -20.82 32.79 24.44
CA GLY A 323 -20.72 32.84 22.98
C GLY A 323 -20.97 31.50 22.31
N ALA A 324 -20.42 30.40 22.85
CA ALA A 324 -20.66 29.05 22.35
C ALA A 324 -22.13 28.61 22.48
N ALA A 325 -22.87 29.17 23.45
CA ALA A 325 -24.31 28.96 23.56
C ALA A 325 -25.08 29.53 22.37
N LEU A 326 -24.62 30.66 21.83
CA LEU A 326 -25.29 31.40 20.75
C LEU A 326 -24.84 30.93 19.36
N PHE A 327 -23.57 30.57 19.20
CA PHE A 327 -22.96 30.30 17.88
C PHE A 327 -22.48 28.85 17.69
N GLY A 328 -22.69 27.99 18.69
CA GLY A 328 -22.19 26.63 18.69
C GLY A 328 -20.74 26.52 19.19
N GLN A 329 -20.35 25.30 19.55
CA GLN A 329 -18.98 25.02 20.01
C GLN A 329 -18.02 24.95 18.82
N GLU A 330 -16.97 25.76 18.87
CA GLU A 330 -15.91 25.77 17.87
C GLU A 330 -14.88 24.66 18.16
N TYR A 331 -14.69 23.75 17.21
CA TYR A 331 -13.57 22.81 17.21
C TYR A 331 -12.30 23.55 16.82
N LEU A 332 -11.18 23.15 17.43
CA LEU A 332 -9.87 23.65 17.03
C LEU A 332 -9.47 23.01 15.70
N GLY A 333 -9.61 23.75 14.62
CA GLY A 333 -9.06 23.35 13.32
C GLY A 333 -7.54 23.51 13.27
N ARG A 334 -6.86 22.56 12.62
CA ARG A 334 -5.45 22.66 12.17
C ARG A 334 -4.46 23.03 13.27
N ILE A 335 -4.48 22.28 14.38
CA ILE A 335 -3.48 22.45 15.43
C ILE A 335 -2.13 21.97 14.88
N LYS A 336 -1.09 22.77 15.10
CA LYS A 336 0.29 22.40 14.77
C LYS A 336 0.85 21.54 15.90
N PHE A 337 0.98 20.25 15.69
CA PHE A 337 1.53 19.30 16.64
C PHE A 337 3.05 19.44 16.73
N GLN A 338 3.60 19.18 17.93
CA GLN A 338 5.05 19.17 18.11
C GLN A 338 5.67 18.02 17.34
N ASN A 339 5.06 16.84 17.44
CA ASN A 339 5.49 15.63 16.74
C ASN A 339 4.28 14.72 16.42
N VAL A 340 4.32 14.05 15.27
CA VAL A 340 3.31 13.08 14.80
C VAL A 340 4.04 11.83 14.36
N CYS A 341 3.79 10.71 15.05
CA CYS A 341 4.48 9.46 14.79
C CYS A 341 3.54 8.40 14.21
N LEU A 342 3.96 7.82 13.08
CA LEU A 342 3.24 6.80 12.33
C LEU A 342 4.07 5.50 12.27
N LYS A 343 3.40 4.36 12.18
CA LYS A 343 4.04 3.06 11.93
C LYS A 343 3.08 2.15 11.19
N ASN A 344 3.54 1.49 10.12
CA ASN A 344 2.77 0.46 9.41
C ASN A 344 1.34 0.91 9.03
N SER A 345 1.24 2.09 8.40
CA SER A 345 -0.02 2.74 8.03
C SER A 345 -0.95 3.07 9.18
N ARG A 346 -0.44 3.27 10.39
CA ARG A 346 -1.24 3.62 11.56
C ARG A 346 -0.62 4.78 12.31
N LEU A 347 -1.47 5.69 12.79
CA LEU A 347 -1.06 6.67 13.78
C LEU A 347 -0.72 5.96 15.09
N ARG A 348 0.40 6.35 15.72
CA ARG A 348 0.88 5.75 16.98
C ARG A 348 0.95 6.75 18.11
N LYS A 349 1.37 7.99 17.82
CA LYS A 349 1.56 9.03 18.83
C LYS A 349 1.37 10.42 18.25
N LEU A 350 0.73 11.30 19.02
CA LEU A 350 0.65 12.74 18.75
C LEU A 350 1.16 13.50 19.97
N VAL A 351 2.14 14.38 19.78
CA VAL A 351 2.64 15.25 20.84
C VAL A 351 1.95 16.62 20.72
N LEU A 352 1.13 16.93 21.71
CA LEU A 352 0.35 18.16 21.79
C LEU A 352 1.22 19.34 22.18
N PRO A 353 0.96 20.55 21.66
CA PRO A 353 1.55 21.76 22.22
C PRO A 353 1.09 21.98 23.66
N VAL A 354 2.03 22.29 24.56
CA VAL A 354 1.76 22.55 25.99
C VAL A 354 0.71 23.64 26.18
N ASP A 355 0.71 24.68 25.35
CA ASP A 355 -0.26 25.77 25.45
C ASP A 355 -1.69 25.35 25.07
N ILE A 356 -1.85 24.32 24.25
CA ILE A 356 -3.16 23.74 23.94
C ILE A 356 -3.70 22.99 25.16
N VAL A 357 -2.86 22.26 25.89
CA VAL A 357 -3.26 21.54 27.10
C VAL A 357 -3.65 22.51 28.23
N LYS A 358 -2.91 23.61 28.41
CA LYS A 358 -3.12 24.60 29.49
C LYS A 358 -4.33 25.53 29.31
N LYS A 359 -5.02 25.50 28.17
CA LYS A 359 -6.16 26.41 27.86
C LYS A 359 -7.53 25.77 28.10
N ASP A 360 -7.66 24.91 29.11
CA ASP A 360 -8.91 24.21 29.48
C ASP A 360 -9.63 23.56 28.28
N ARG A 361 -8.87 22.90 27.40
CA ARG A 361 -9.40 22.29 26.18
C ARG A 361 -10.12 20.99 26.49
N ILE A 362 -11.08 20.67 25.63
CA ILE A 362 -11.92 19.49 25.79
C ILE A 362 -11.65 18.54 24.63
N LEU A 363 -11.10 17.36 24.90
CA LEU A 363 -11.10 16.24 23.96
C LEU A 363 -12.46 15.57 23.98
N ARG A 364 -13.16 15.64 22.85
CA ARG A 364 -14.51 15.09 22.68
C ARG A 364 -14.45 13.83 21.81
N LEU A 365 -14.72 12.69 22.43
CA LEU A 365 -14.92 11.40 21.77
C LEU A 365 -16.43 11.09 21.72
N PRO A 366 -16.85 10.02 21.01
CA PRO A 366 -18.27 9.65 20.96
C PRO A 366 -18.85 9.32 22.35
N PHE A 367 -18.10 8.57 23.17
CA PHE A 367 -18.55 8.07 24.48
C PHE A 367 -17.72 8.60 25.67
N ALA A 368 -16.84 9.58 25.44
CA ALA A 368 -16.01 10.16 26.48
C ALA A 368 -15.70 11.64 26.22
N GLN A 369 -15.51 12.39 27.30
CA GLN A 369 -15.07 13.78 27.26
C GLN A 369 -13.99 14.03 28.30
N VAL A 370 -12.83 14.51 27.86
CA VAL A 370 -11.68 14.82 28.73
C VAL A 370 -11.45 16.32 28.76
N TYR A 371 -11.50 16.93 29.94
CA TYR A 371 -11.15 18.33 30.15
C TYR A 371 -9.69 18.43 30.58
N PHE A 372 -8.84 18.94 29.71
CA PHE A 372 -7.44 19.21 30.04
C PHE A 372 -7.34 20.30 31.09
N LYS A 373 -6.40 20.15 32.01
CA LYS A 373 -6.10 21.12 33.08
C LYS A 373 -4.66 21.62 32.97
N GLU A 374 -3.72 20.70 32.94
CA GLU A 374 -2.29 21.02 32.95
C GLU A 374 -1.49 19.95 32.19
N ALA A 375 -0.42 20.39 31.52
CA ALA A 375 0.59 19.48 30.96
C ALA A 375 1.62 19.16 32.05
N LEU A 376 1.87 17.88 32.28
CA LEU A 376 2.80 17.39 33.31
C LEU A 376 4.25 17.28 32.80
N SER A 377 4.45 17.39 31.49
CA SER A 377 5.75 17.42 30.81
C SER A 377 5.72 18.41 29.65
N ASP A 378 6.86 18.61 29.00
CA ASP A 378 6.97 19.43 27.78
C ASP A 378 6.43 18.73 26.53
N SER A 379 6.09 17.44 26.64
CA SER A 379 5.64 16.58 25.54
C SER A 379 4.36 15.80 25.87
N PRO A 380 3.26 16.48 26.27
CA PRO A 380 1.98 15.82 26.53
C PRO A 380 1.50 15.09 25.28
N SER A 381 1.10 13.83 25.42
CA SER A 381 0.93 12.94 24.27
C SER A 381 -0.41 12.19 24.25
N ILE A 382 -0.90 11.96 23.04
CA ILE A 382 -2.03 11.08 22.72
C ILE A 382 -1.46 9.82 22.07
N HIS A 383 -1.78 8.64 22.59
CA HIS A 383 -1.22 7.37 22.13
C HIS A 383 -2.27 6.47 21.50
N PHE A 384 -1.88 5.72 20.47
CA PHE A 384 -2.76 4.90 19.64
C PHE A 384 -2.24 3.46 19.52
N ASN A 385 -3.15 2.49 19.39
CA ASN A 385 -2.80 1.08 19.25
C ASN A 385 -2.46 0.71 17.79
N GLU A 386 -2.28 -0.59 17.53
CA GLU A 386 -1.96 -1.17 16.21
C GLU A 386 -3.09 -1.05 15.19
N LYS A 387 -4.29 -0.71 15.64
CA LYS A 387 -5.44 -0.41 14.77
C LYS A 387 -5.60 1.10 14.57
N GLY A 388 -4.69 1.93 15.08
CA GLY A 388 -4.78 3.39 14.99
C GLY A 388 -5.88 3.99 15.87
N LYS A 389 -6.40 3.25 16.86
CA LYS A 389 -7.40 3.73 17.83
C LYS A 389 -6.71 4.30 19.07
N LEU A 390 -7.27 5.35 19.65
CA LEU A 390 -6.85 5.99 20.88
C LEU A 390 -6.80 4.96 22.03
N THR A 391 -5.68 4.92 22.74
CA THR A 391 -5.49 4.02 23.89
C THR A 391 -5.35 4.77 25.19
N HIS A 392 -4.54 5.82 25.23
CA HIS A 392 -4.35 6.59 26.45
C HIS A 392 -3.79 7.98 26.18
N LEU A 393 -3.92 8.84 27.18
CA LEU A 393 -3.26 10.13 27.28
C LEU A 393 -2.15 10.04 28.32
N SER A 394 -0.96 10.55 28.00
CA SER A 394 0.16 10.64 28.93
C SER A 394 0.58 12.09 29.16
N ASP A 395 1.09 12.37 30.36
CA ASP A 395 1.55 13.69 30.80
C ASP A 395 0.49 14.81 30.67
N ILE A 396 -0.79 14.44 30.80
CA ILE A 396 -1.92 15.38 30.78
C ILE A 396 -2.73 15.17 32.05
N GLN A 397 -2.79 16.20 32.89
CA GLN A 397 -3.73 16.22 34.01
C GLN A 397 -5.11 16.64 33.48
N ALA A 398 -6.13 15.81 33.70
CA ALA A 398 -7.52 16.19 33.46
C ALA A 398 -8.13 16.85 34.71
N SER A 399 -8.90 17.93 34.51
CA SER A 399 -9.75 18.51 35.56
C SER A 399 -11.01 17.68 35.75
N HIS A 400 -11.59 17.23 34.64
CA HIS A 400 -12.80 16.44 34.60
C HIS A 400 -12.72 15.42 33.48
N LEU A 401 -13.34 14.27 33.73
CA LEU A 401 -13.46 13.20 32.78
C LEU A 401 -14.91 12.75 32.84
N TYR A 402 -15.61 12.75 31.72
CA TYR A 402 -17.01 12.33 31.68
C TYR A 402 -17.16 11.15 30.75
N ARG A 403 -17.85 10.11 31.23
CA ARG A 403 -18.44 9.11 30.36
C ARG A 403 -19.66 9.72 29.67
N MET A 404 -19.87 9.37 28.41
CA MET A 404 -20.98 9.87 27.63
C MET A 404 -21.89 8.75 27.16
N PHE A 405 -23.15 9.09 26.94
CA PHE A 405 -24.17 8.17 26.44
C PHE A 405 -25.07 8.87 25.42
N TYR A 406 -25.81 8.06 24.66
CA TYR A 406 -26.88 8.48 23.76
C TYR A 406 -28.18 7.82 24.23
N THR A 407 -29.33 8.44 23.98
CA THR A 407 -30.62 7.77 24.20
C THR A 407 -31.03 7.10 22.89
N CYS A 408 -31.22 5.78 22.93
CA CYS A 408 -31.60 4.95 21.78
C CYS A 408 -32.84 4.12 22.16
N ASN A 409 -33.97 4.32 21.48
CA ASN A 409 -35.27 3.74 21.82
C ASN A 409 -35.72 4.06 23.25
N GLY A 410 -35.41 5.27 23.73
CA GLY A 410 -35.70 5.70 25.10
C GLY A 410 -34.80 5.09 26.18
N VAL A 411 -33.69 4.43 25.82
CA VAL A 411 -32.74 3.81 26.75
C VAL A 411 -31.34 4.39 26.55
N ASP A 412 -30.66 4.70 27.65
CA ASP A 412 -29.27 5.14 27.64
C ASP A 412 -28.33 4.06 27.09
N SER A 413 -27.61 4.38 26.02
CA SER A 413 -26.59 3.55 25.40
C SER A 413 -25.22 4.20 25.51
N PHE A 414 -24.26 3.41 26.00
CA PHE A 414 -22.86 3.80 26.10
C PHE A 414 -22.00 3.21 24.98
N ASP A 415 -22.64 2.49 24.06
CA ASP A 415 -21.97 1.67 23.06
C ASP A 415 -22.51 1.90 21.64
N GLN A 416 -23.67 2.56 21.53
CA GLN A 416 -24.31 2.87 20.24
C GLN A 416 -24.59 4.37 20.16
N SER A 417 -24.19 4.96 19.02
CA SER A 417 -24.48 6.37 18.68
C SER A 417 -25.31 6.48 17.40
N VAL A 418 -25.19 5.51 16.50
CA VAL A 418 -25.92 5.49 15.22
C VAL A 418 -27.34 4.99 15.44
N GLY A 419 -28.32 5.77 14.93
CA GLY A 419 -29.74 5.44 15.03
C GLY A 419 -30.39 5.78 16.37
N CYS A 420 -29.68 6.48 17.25
CA CYS A 420 -30.18 6.97 18.53
C CYS A 420 -30.96 8.29 18.34
N GLU A 421 -31.96 8.55 19.17
CA GLU A 421 -32.80 9.75 19.03
C GLU A 421 -32.06 11.03 19.43
N GLU A 422 -31.20 10.94 20.45
CA GLU A 422 -30.54 12.10 21.04
C GLU A 422 -29.19 11.76 21.69
N GLY A 423 -28.39 12.79 21.92
CA GLY A 423 -27.06 12.70 22.52
C GLY A 423 -25.93 13.30 21.66
N PRO A 424 -24.67 13.24 22.15
CA PRO A 424 -24.27 12.57 23.38
C PRO A 424 -24.40 13.46 24.62
N PHE A 425 -24.85 12.87 25.73
CA PHE A 425 -25.02 13.47 27.05
C PHE A 425 -23.93 13.04 28.04
N ASN A 426 -23.61 13.89 29.00
CA ASN A 426 -22.69 13.53 30.08
C ASN A 426 -23.40 12.64 31.11
N HIS A 427 -22.80 11.50 31.45
CA HIS A 427 -23.33 10.61 32.49
C HIS A 427 -22.86 11.02 33.89
N GLY A 428 -23.66 11.84 34.57
CA GLY A 428 -23.56 12.15 36.01
C GLY A 428 -22.23 12.72 36.53
N ASP A 429 -22.07 12.71 37.87
CA ASP A 429 -20.90 13.16 38.66
C ASP A 429 -19.64 12.28 38.49
N SER A 430 -19.45 11.66 37.33
CA SER A 430 -18.34 10.74 37.04
C SER A 430 -16.98 11.45 36.91
N VAL A 431 -16.74 12.51 37.69
CA VAL A 431 -15.50 13.27 37.70
C VAL A 431 -14.42 12.42 38.33
N VAL A 432 -13.68 11.68 37.50
CA VAL A 432 -12.43 11.04 37.92
C VAL A 432 -11.42 12.16 38.15
N LYS A 433 -11.19 12.50 39.43
CA LYS A 433 -10.23 13.54 39.80
C LYS A 433 -8.81 12.98 39.73
N ASN A 434 -7.94 13.70 39.04
CA ASN A 434 -6.49 13.64 39.21
C ASN A 434 -5.81 12.32 38.77
N THR A 435 -6.15 11.79 37.60
CA THR A 435 -5.40 10.70 36.96
C THR A 435 -4.32 11.26 36.05
N SER A 436 -3.07 10.83 36.24
CA SER A 436 -1.94 11.17 35.36
C SER A 436 -1.95 10.39 34.04
N ILE A 437 -2.67 9.26 33.99
CA ILE A 437 -2.87 8.42 32.82
C ILE A 437 -4.37 8.19 32.64
N ILE A 438 -4.87 8.47 31.44
CA ILE A 438 -6.29 8.31 31.09
C ILE A 438 -6.36 7.23 30.02
N GLU A 439 -6.98 6.10 30.32
CA GLU A 439 -7.03 4.94 29.42
C GLU A 439 -8.39 4.73 28.76
N PHE A 440 -8.34 4.24 27.53
CA PHE A 440 -9.47 3.88 26.69
C PHE A 440 -9.38 2.42 26.26
N ASP A 441 -10.53 1.80 25.99
CA ASP A 441 -10.61 0.46 25.43
C ASP A 441 -10.42 0.47 23.89
N GLN A 442 -10.65 -0.68 23.25
CA GLN A 442 -10.46 -0.83 21.81
C GLN A 442 -11.47 -0.03 20.96
N ASP A 443 -12.59 0.39 21.55
CA ASP A 443 -13.63 1.21 20.94
C ASP A 443 -13.47 2.71 21.31
N GLU A 444 -12.34 3.08 21.91
CA GLU A 444 -12.05 4.42 22.42
C GLU A 444 -13.03 4.90 23.51
N LYS A 445 -13.66 3.96 24.23
CA LYS A 445 -14.49 4.25 25.40
C LYS A 445 -13.61 4.27 26.63
N LEU A 446 -14.00 5.09 27.60
CA LEU A 446 -13.23 5.20 28.83
C LEU A 446 -13.22 3.87 29.60
N LYS A 447 -12.03 3.36 29.93
CA LYS A 447 -11.92 2.19 30.82
C LYS A 447 -12.38 2.57 32.21
N ARG A 448 -13.14 1.68 32.86
CA ARG A 448 -13.45 1.85 34.28
C ARG A 448 -12.15 1.68 35.07
N SER A 449 -11.75 2.74 35.78
CA SER A 449 -10.74 2.62 36.83
C SER A 449 -11.28 1.65 37.88
N ASN A 450 -10.61 0.51 38.04
CA ASN A 450 -10.93 -0.46 39.08
C ASN A 450 -10.71 0.11 40.48
#